data_AF-A0A7J2R0E0-F1
#
_entry.id   AF-A0A7J2R0E0-F1
#
_cell.length_a   1.000
_cell.length_b   1.000
_cell.length_c   1.000
_cell.angle_alpha   90.00
_cell.angle_beta   90.00
_cell.angle_gamma   90.00
#
_symmetry.space_group_name_H-M   'P 1'
#
loop_
_entity.id
_entity.type
_entity.pdbx_description
1 polymer ?
#
loop_
_entity_poly.entity_id
_entity_poly.type
_entity_poly.pdbx_seq_one_letter_code
_entity_poly.pdbx_strand_id
1 'polypeptide(L)'
;MKNLLLEGTYVCPVCNKYKRLKSKETKTEVSEIPLSEVIIEKIDRVIGIFSDKGIKSFKYLTPIENLDSIMKNGIMQRNVLSNDNIDFRDISKEVFQNNRQECFKMFFNEDHIHNYVPLFISSHTRMIRPIAVPFKQHFAVLKLDPFLFYGLKEDRIKEIKISNSSINLKYPHSGFKVINLFKNINQIEKFLDWELFDTNIHYSDIWKGQKKSAEILIPSIIPPNYIAKICPKCSENVLKKHIRTIKILELADFNNNEFDFINEESTEIIHNFIDEDLNDISKFYLDDDEEEDERDGEIDNDDHSSEEYDDWKKFEGLI
;
A
#
# COMPACT_ATOMS: atom_id res chain seq x y z
N MET A 1 9.42 15.40 -40.21
CA MET A 1 9.52 16.71 -39.53
C MET A 1 9.61 16.45 -38.04
N LYS A 2 10.78 16.71 -37.45
CA LYS A 2 11.03 16.51 -36.01
C LYS A 2 10.45 17.72 -35.26
N ASN A 3 9.38 17.51 -34.51
CA ASN A 3 8.93 18.50 -33.53
C ASN A 3 9.74 18.29 -32.25
N LEU A 4 10.62 19.24 -31.98
CA LEU A 4 11.25 19.44 -30.67
C LEU A 4 10.14 19.68 -29.65
N LEU A 5 9.93 18.71 -28.76
CA LEU A 5 9.08 18.85 -27.59
C LEU A 5 9.82 19.72 -26.56
N LEU A 6 9.17 20.78 -26.11
CA LEU A 6 9.62 21.60 -24.99
C LEU A 6 9.61 20.76 -23.70
N GLU A 7 10.61 20.99 -22.87
CA GLU A 7 10.89 20.33 -21.60
C GLU A 7 9.66 20.23 -20.68
N GLY A 8 9.44 19.05 -20.09
CA GLY A 8 8.49 18.84 -18.99
C GLY A 8 7.05 18.43 -19.34
N THR A 9 6.73 18.10 -20.59
CA THR A 9 5.41 17.53 -20.95
C THR A 9 5.47 16.03 -21.22
N TYR A 10 4.89 15.24 -20.32
CA TYR A 10 4.60 13.83 -20.61
C TYR A 10 3.30 13.71 -21.41
N VAL A 11 3.38 13.11 -22.60
CA VAL A 11 2.21 12.80 -23.43
C VAL A 11 1.84 11.36 -23.15
N CYS A 12 0.61 11.13 -22.68
CA CYS A 12 0.06 9.77 -22.63
C CYS A 12 0.03 9.20 -24.06
N PRO A 13 0.80 8.15 -24.38
CA PRO A 13 0.91 7.64 -25.75
C PRO A 13 -0.40 6.99 -26.24
N VAL A 14 -1.26 6.56 -25.31
CA VAL A 14 -2.51 5.86 -25.62
C VAL A 14 -3.65 6.81 -26.01
N CYS A 15 -3.76 7.99 -25.37
CA CYS A 15 -4.93 8.85 -25.57
C CYS A 15 -4.63 10.22 -26.19
N ASN A 16 -3.35 10.59 -26.39
CA ASN A 16 -2.94 11.87 -26.96
C ASN A 16 -3.57 13.11 -26.24
N LYS A 17 -4.10 12.93 -25.02
CA LYS A 17 -4.70 14.02 -24.25
C LYS A 17 -3.61 14.74 -23.47
N TYR A 18 -3.41 16.00 -23.84
CA TYR A 18 -2.60 16.95 -23.12
C TYR A 18 -3.21 17.24 -21.74
N LYS A 19 -2.48 16.98 -20.67
CA LYS A 19 -2.75 17.63 -19.38
C LYS A 19 -1.56 18.50 -19.01
N ARG A 20 -1.57 19.72 -19.55
CA ARG A 20 -0.62 20.77 -19.21
C ARG A 20 -0.97 21.29 -17.82
N LEU A 21 -0.37 20.74 -16.76
CA LEU A 21 -0.38 21.38 -15.45
C LEU A 21 0.55 22.60 -15.57
N LYS A 22 -0.02 23.79 -15.80
CA LYS A 22 0.73 25.04 -15.70
C LYS A 22 1.08 25.27 -14.22
N SER A 23 2.22 24.76 -13.75
CA SER A 23 2.84 25.28 -12.54
C SER A 23 3.53 26.61 -12.89
N LYS A 24 3.37 27.61 -12.03
CA LYS A 24 4.16 28.85 -12.13
C LYS A 24 5.63 28.50 -11.91
N GLU A 25 6.46 28.89 -12.88
CA GLU A 25 7.89 28.59 -12.95
C GLU A 25 8.66 29.12 -11.73
N THR A 26 9.03 28.23 -10.82
CA THR A 26 10.24 28.40 -10.01
C THR A 26 11.33 27.58 -10.71
N LYS A 27 12.31 28.26 -11.32
CA LYS A 27 13.45 27.65 -12.01
C LYS A 27 14.35 26.93 -11.00
N THR A 28 14.05 25.66 -10.75
CA THR A 28 15.03 24.71 -10.23
C THR A 28 15.37 23.81 -11.42
N GLU A 29 16.54 24.01 -12.04
CA GLU A 29 17.05 23.17 -13.12
C GLU A 29 17.41 21.79 -12.56
N VAL A 30 16.40 20.94 -12.36
CA VAL A 30 16.62 19.51 -12.15
C VAL A 30 16.70 18.92 -13.55
N SER A 31 17.89 18.51 -13.99
CA SER A 31 18.05 17.82 -15.27
C SER A 31 17.33 16.47 -15.19
N GLU A 32 16.12 16.39 -15.73
CA GLU A 32 15.39 15.14 -15.85
C GLU A 32 16.06 14.29 -16.92
N ILE A 33 16.80 13.26 -16.50
CA ILE A 33 17.31 12.24 -17.42
C ILE A 33 16.10 11.53 -18.02
N PRO A 34 15.90 11.57 -19.35
CA PRO A 34 14.75 10.93 -19.97
C PRO A 34 14.81 9.41 -19.75
N LEU A 35 13.65 8.79 -19.57
CA LEU A 35 13.52 7.34 -19.51
C LEU A 35 13.94 6.70 -20.84
N SER A 36 14.61 5.57 -20.79
CA SER A 36 14.88 4.78 -21.98
C SER A 36 13.59 4.24 -22.61
N GLU A 37 13.56 4.09 -23.94
CA GLU A 37 12.42 3.56 -24.69
C GLU A 37 11.97 2.19 -24.14
N VAL A 38 12.93 1.33 -23.80
CA VAL A 38 12.69 0.00 -23.20
C VAL A 38 11.92 0.11 -21.88
N ILE A 39 12.20 1.12 -21.06
CA ILE A 39 11.50 1.31 -19.79
C ILE A 39 10.10 1.86 -20.02
N ILE A 40 9.95 2.80 -20.97
CA ILE A 40 8.64 3.33 -21.37
C ILE A 40 7.72 2.19 -21.82
N GLU A 41 8.18 1.31 -22.71
CA GLU A 41 7.43 0.14 -23.18
C GLU A 41 6.99 -0.78 -22.02
N LYS A 42 7.86 -0.99 -21.04
CA LYS A 42 7.50 -1.77 -19.85
C LYS A 42 6.44 -1.08 -18.99
N ILE A 43 6.53 0.25 -18.81
CA ILE A 43 5.50 1.01 -18.10
C ILE A 43 4.17 0.92 -18.84
N ASP A 44 4.16 1.18 -20.15
CA ASP A 44 2.95 1.07 -20.98
C ASP A 44 2.31 -0.31 -20.84
N ARG A 45 3.12 -1.37 -20.87
CA ARG A 45 2.63 -2.73 -20.69
C ARG A 45 2.08 -3.00 -19.29
N VAL A 46 2.71 -2.51 -18.22
CA VAL A 46 2.17 -2.65 -16.86
C VAL A 46 0.81 -1.93 -16.78
N ILE A 47 0.74 -0.67 -17.23
CA ILE A 47 -0.50 0.11 -17.23
C ILE A 47 -1.58 -0.59 -18.05
N GLY A 48 -1.24 -1.15 -19.22
CA GLY A 48 -2.12 -1.96 -20.06
C GLY A 48 -2.71 -3.15 -19.30
N ILE A 49 -1.87 -3.97 -18.66
CA ILE A 49 -2.32 -5.13 -17.87
C ILE A 49 -3.32 -4.71 -16.79
N PHE A 50 -3.03 -3.67 -16.01
CA PHE A 50 -3.94 -3.21 -14.96
C PHE A 50 -5.25 -2.64 -15.55
N SER A 51 -5.16 -1.84 -16.61
CA SER A 51 -6.30 -1.24 -17.28
C SER A 51 -7.24 -2.30 -17.90
N ASP A 52 -6.69 -3.33 -18.54
CA ASP A 52 -7.44 -4.44 -19.14
C ASP A 52 -8.20 -5.25 -18.08
N LYS A 53 -7.74 -5.20 -16.82
CA LYS A 53 -8.38 -5.78 -15.64
C LYS A 53 -9.28 -4.79 -14.89
N GLY A 54 -9.63 -3.65 -15.50
CA GLY A 54 -10.52 -2.65 -14.91
C GLY A 54 -9.88 -1.75 -13.85
N ILE A 55 -8.60 -1.94 -13.53
CA ILE A 55 -7.90 -1.18 -12.50
C ILE A 55 -7.35 0.11 -13.09
N LYS A 56 -8.05 1.22 -12.80
CA LYS A 56 -7.74 2.56 -13.34
C LYS A 56 -6.95 3.45 -12.37
N SER A 57 -6.76 3.01 -11.14
CA SER A 57 -6.07 3.77 -10.10
C SER A 57 -5.57 2.85 -9.01
N PHE A 58 -4.40 3.15 -8.45
CA PHE A 58 -3.95 2.54 -7.21
C PHE A 58 -4.49 3.30 -6.01
N LYS A 59 -4.53 2.66 -4.85
CA LYS A 59 -5.17 3.19 -3.65
C LYS A 59 -4.15 3.40 -2.54
N TYR A 60 -4.26 4.49 -1.81
CA TYR A 60 -3.50 4.72 -0.59
C TYR A 60 -4.45 5.09 0.54
N LEU A 61 -4.36 4.37 1.65
CA LEU A 61 -5.25 4.52 2.80
C LEU A 61 -4.55 5.32 3.90
N THR A 62 -5.20 6.37 4.39
CA THR A 62 -4.58 7.27 5.37
C THR A 62 -5.63 7.96 6.26
N PRO A 63 -5.31 8.38 7.50
CA PRO A 63 -6.12 9.29 8.29
C PRO A 63 -6.25 10.64 7.59
N ILE A 64 -7.38 11.33 7.76
CA ILE A 64 -7.57 12.64 7.11
C ILE A 64 -6.59 13.71 7.60
N GLU A 65 -6.05 13.53 8.80
CA GLU A 65 -5.06 14.40 9.43
C GLU A 65 -3.74 14.46 8.65
N ASN A 66 -3.42 13.39 7.91
CA ASN A 66 -2.21 13.34 7.09
C ASN A 66 -2.38 14.07 5.74
N LEU A 67 -3.59 14.45 5.35
CA LEU A 67 -3.86 14.96 3.99
C LEU A 67 -3.10 16.25 3.70
N ASP A 68 -3.01 17.19 4.63
CA ASP A 68 -2.26 18.43 4.42
C ASP A 68 -0.76 18.16 4.21
N SER A 69 -0.17 17.29 5.03
CA SER A 69 1.23 16.89 4.87
C SER A 69 1.46 16.18 3.53
N ILE A 70 0.57 15.26 3.15
CA ILE A 70 0.62 14.56 1.87
C ILE A 70 0.48 15.55 0.70
N MET A 71 -0.41 16.53 0.77
CA MET A 71 -0.57 17.51 -0.30
C MET A 71 0.62 18.46 -0.43
N LYS A 72 1.35 18.68 0.67
CA LYS A 72 2.56 19.52 0.69
C LYS A 72 3.80 18.75 0.20
N ASN A 73 4.01 17.54 0.69
CA ASN A 73 5.27 16.80 0.57
C ASN A 73 5.18 15.58 -0.35
N GLY A 74 3.97 15.18 -0.76
CA GLY A 74 3.72 13.89 -1.41
C GLY A 74 3.49 12.77 -0.41
N ILE A 75 3.24 11.57 -0.93
CA ILE A 75 3.16 10.36 -0.10
C ILE A 75 4.57 9.85 0.08
N MET A 76 5.06 9.85 1.32
CA MET A 76 6.46 9.55 1.63
C MET A 76 6.60 8.16 2.26
N GLN A 77 7.80 7.60 2.15
CA GLN A 77 8.18 6.36 2.80
C GLN A 77 8.28 6.61 4.32
N ARG A 78 7.95 5.62 5.15
CA ARG A 78 7.94 5.79 6.61
C ARG A 78 9.31 6.21 7.16
N ASN A 79 10.40 5.64 6.64
CA ASN A 79 11.75 6.03 7.08
C ASN A 79 12.05 7.51 6.79
N VAL A 80 11.54 8.04 5.67
CA VAL A 80 11.71 9.46 5.34
C VAL A 80 10.88 10.34 6.27
N LEU A 81 9.62 9.95 6.56
CA LEU A 81 8.78 10.66 7.52
C LEU A 81 9.45 10.78 8.90
N SER A 82 10.00 9.66 9.40
CA SER A 82 10.73 9.63 10.68
C SER A 82 11.98 10.51 10.66
N ASN A 83 12.79 10.41 9.60
CA ASN A 83 14.06 11.14 9.50
C ASN A 83 13.84 12.66 9.36
N ASP A 84 12.80 13.07 8.65
CA ASP A 84 12.49 14.48 8.40
C ASP A 84 11.64 15.12 9.52
N ASN A 85 11.32 14.37 10.59
CA ASN A 85 10.43 14.79 11.69
C ASN A 85 9.08 15.34 11.19
N ILE A 86 8.54 14.72 10.14
CA ILE A 86 7.24 15.10 9.60
C ILE A 86 6.16 14.43 10.44
N ASP A 87 5.31 15.24 11.06
CA ASP A 87 4.16 14.74 11.82
C ASP A 87 3.26 13.89 10.90
N PHE A 88 3.04 12.65 11.33
CA PHE A 88 2.30 11.65 10.59
C PHE A 88 1.60 10.69 11.55
N ARG A 89 0.28 10.55 11.38
CA ARG A 89 -0.51 9.58 12.13
C ARG A 89 -0.47 8.22 11.42
N ASP A 90 0.13 7.23 12.06
CA ASP A 90 0.11 5.86 11.57
C ASP A 90 -1.27 5.19 11.79
N ILE A 91 -1.67 4.37 10.83
CA ILE A 91 -2.90 3.56 10.87
C ILE A 91 -2.67 2.17 11.46
N SER A 92 -1.42 1.71 11.44
CA SER A 92 -1.06 0.34 11.79
C SER A 92 -0.52 0.27 13.21
N LYS A 93 -0.88 -0.79 13.92
CA LYS A 93 -0.19 -1.17 15.16
C LYS A 93 1.24 -1.64 14.83
N GLU A 94 2.15 -1.46 15.78
CA GLU A 94 3.56 -1.87 15.64
C GLU A 94 3.72 -3.35 15.29
N VAL A 95 2.98 -4.25 15.93
CA VAL A 95 2.98 -5.69 15.61
C VAL A 95 2.73 -5.97 14.11
N PHE A 96 1.86 -5.18 13.47
CA PHE A 96 1.59 -5.32 12.04
C PHE A 96 2.72 -4.79 11.17
N GLN A 97 3.45 -3.76 11.63
CA GLN A 97 4.63 -3.27 10.95
C GLN A 97 5.78 -4.27 11.04
N ASN A 98 5.96 -4.91 12.20
CA ASN A 98 6.94 -5.97 12.40
C ASN A 98 6.66 -7.17 11.50
N ASN A 99 5.42 -7.66 11.47
CA ASN A 99 5.00 -8.75 10.56
C ASN A 99 5.27 -8.40 9.10
N ARG A 100 5.00 -7.15 8.69
CA ARG A 100 5.29 -6.70 7.32
C ARG A 100 6.77 -6.77 7.00
N GLN A 101 7.63 -6.33 7.92
CA GLN A 101 9.08 -6.38 7.71
C GLN A 101 9.59 -7.81 7.61
N GLU A 102 9.12 -8.72 8.48
CA GLU A 102 9.53 -10.12 8.47
C GLU A 102 9.07 -10.84 7.20
N CYS A 103 7.81 -10.67 6.78
CA CYS A 103 7.32 -11.19 5.51
C CYS A 103 8.12 -10.67 4.32
N PHE A 104 8.53 -9.41 4.36
CA PHE A 104 9.29 -8.80 3.26
C PHE A 104 10.72 -9.33 3.17
N LYS A 105 11.40 -9.52 4.31
CA LYS A 105 12.76 -10.07 4.36
C LYS A 105 12.87 -11.44 3.68
N MET A 106 11.85 -12.30 3.79
CA MET A 106 11.83 -13.62 3.14
C MET A 106 12.16 -13.59 1.63
N PHE A 107 11.89 -12.48 0.95
CA PHE A 107 12.16 -12.30 -0.48
C PHE A 107 13.27 -11.28 -0.75
N PHE A 108 13.57 -10.40 0.22
CA PHE A 108 14.51 -9.29 0.09
C PHE A 108 15.24 -9.03 1.41
N ASN A 109 16.16 -9.92 1.80
CA ASN A 109 16.84 -9.89 3.11
C ASN A 109 17.52 -8.55 3.44
N GLU A 110 18.13 -7.91 2.45
CA GLU A 110 18.92 -6.68 2.64
C GLU A 110 18.07 -5.39 2.59
N ASP A 111 16.75 -5.52 2.47
CA ASP A 111 15.87 -4.38 2.20
C ASP A 111 14.80 -4.20 3.29
N HIS A 112 14.29 -2.97 3.39
CA HIS A 112 13.36 -2.57 4.43
C HIS A 112 12.01 -2.16 3.82
N ILE A 113 10.90 -2.75 4.28
CA ILE A 113 9.57 -2.44 3.74
C ILE A 113 9.20 -0.96 3.90
N HIS A 114 9.71 -0.33 4.97
CA HIS A 114 9.55 1.10 5.25
C HIS A 114 10.34 2.05 4.32
N ASN A 115 11.14 1.50 3.39
CA ASN A 115 11.70 2.23 2.25
C ASN A 115 10.73 2.30 1.07
N TYR A 116 9.51 1.81 1.23
CA TYR A 116 8.49 1.78 0.18
C TYR A 116 7.21 2.50 0.60
N VAL A 117 6.56 3.16 -0.36
CA VAL A 117 5.17 3.59 -0.25
C VAL A 117 4.27 2.44 -0.71
N PRO A 118 3.41 1.87 0.17
CA PRO A 118 2.51 0.80 -0.21
C PRO A 118 1.24 1.35 -0.87
N LEU A 119 0.98 0.92 -2.10
CA LEU A 119 -0.26 1.22 -2.83
C LEU A 119 -1.07 -0.05 -3.01
N PHE A 120 -2.35 -0.04 -2.66
CA PHE A 120 -3.24 -1.17 -2.89
C PHE A 120 -3.80 -1.16 -4.30
N ILE A 121 -4.00 -2.36 -4.82
CA ILE A 121 -4.71 -2.57 -6.09
C ILE A 121 -6.22 -2.40 -5.89
N SER A 122 -6.74 -2.86 -4.75
CA SER A 122 -8.15 -2.75 -4.38
C SER A 122 -8.34 -1.85 -3.16
N SER A 123 -9.50 -1.19 -3.06
CA SER A 123 -9.97 -0.51 -1.87
C SER A 123 -10.68 -1.43 -0.88
N HIS A 124 -10.77 -2.73 -1.17
CA HIS A 124 -11.46 -3.71 -0.33
C HIS A 124 -10.44 -4.61 0.36
N THR A 125 -9.57 -4.00 1.16
CA THR A 125 -8.47 -4.70 1.85
C THR A 125 -8.84 -4.98 3.31
N ARG A 126 -8.26 -6.05 3.90
CA ARG A 126 -8.50 -6.34 5.33
C ARG A 126 -8.02 -5.22 6.25
N MET A 127 -7.10 -4.37 5.78
CA MET A 127 -6.63 -3.22 6.56
C MET A 127 -7.68 -2.12 6.72
N ILE A 128 -8.78 -2.15 5.95
CA ILE A 128 -9.89 -1.21 6.15
C ILE A 128 -10.86 -1.70 7.23
N ARG A 129 -10.85 -2.99 7.59
CA ARG A 129 -11.74 -3.52 8.64
C ARG A 129 -11.53 -2.83 10.01
N PRO A 130 -10.29 -2.61 10.50
CA PRO A 130 -10.09 -1.84 11.74
C PRO A 130 -10.56 -0.39 11.67
N ILE A 131 -10.73 0.16 10.45
CA ILE A 131 -11.22 1.51 10.15
C ILE A 131 -12.75 1.54 9.96
N ALA A 132 -13.35 0.38 9.72
CA ALA A 132 -14.80 0.18 9.67
C ALA A 132 -15.47 0.36 11.04
N VAL A 133 -14.72 0.16 12.12
CA VAL A 133 -15.22 0.28 13.49
C VAL A 133 -15.58 1.74 13.81
N PRO A 134 -16.77 2.03 14.40
CA PRO A 134 -17.29 3.39 14.62
C PRO A 134 -16.38 4.37 15.37
N PHE A 135 -15.41 3.85 16.12
CA PHE A 135 -14.53 4.64 16.99
C PHE A 135 -13.27 5.19 16.30
N LYS A 136 -12.96 4.79 15.06
CA LYS A 136 -11.82 5.34 14.31
C LYS A 136 -12.34 6.29 13.23
N GLN A 137 -12.46 7.57 13.62
CA GLN A 137 -13.52 8.39 13.06
C GLN A 137 -13.26 9.00 11.68
N HIS A 138 -12.02 9.17 11.20
CA HIS A 138 -11.82 9.89 9.94
C HIS A 138 -10.64 9.37 9.10
N PHE A 139 -10.93 8.81 7.93
CA PHE A 139 -9.93 8.31 6.98
C PHE A 139 -10.22 8.81 5.57
N ALA A 140 -9.25 8.63 4.68
CA ALA A 140 -9.41 8.82 3.26
C ALA A 140 -8.72 7.71 2.47
N VAL A 141 -9.33 7.34 1.35
CA VAL A 141 -8.65 6.62 0.26
C VAL A 141 -8.23 7.63 -0.79
N LEU A 142 -6.93 7.71 -1.04
CA LEU A 142 -6.38 8.45 -2.18
C LEU A 142 -6.39 7.53 -3.40
N LYS A 143 -6.91 8.00 -4.53
CA LYS A 143 -6.79 7.31 -5.82
C LYS A 143 -5.62 7.93 -6.59
N LEU A 144 -4.62 7.11 -6.88
CA LEU A 144 -3.41 7.53 -7.57
C LEU A 144 -3.46 7.12 -9.03
N ASP A 145 -2.99 8.02 -9.87
CA ASP A 145 -2.89 7.79 -11.31
C ASP A 145 -1.76 6.78 -11.63
N PRO A 146 -2.03 5.66 -12.33
CA PRO A 146 -0.99 4.71 -12.74
C PRO A 146 0.12 5.32 -13.59
N PHE A 147 -0.12 6.47 -14.24
CA PHE A 147 0.93 7.24 -14.93
C PHE A 147 2.02 7.77 -13.99
N LEU A 148 1.90 7.59 -12.66
CA LEU A 148 2.95 7.88 -11.69
C LEU A 148 4.28 7.20 -12.02
N PHE A 149 4.26 6.02 -12.67
CA PHE A 149 5.48 5.30 -13.02
C PHE A 149 6.40 6.10 -13.95
N TYR A 150 5.85 6.97 -14.81
CA TYR A 150 6.66 7.84 -15.68
C TYR A 150 7.33 9.00 -14.93
N GLY A 151 6.86 9.33 -13.74
CA GLY A 151 7.48 10.33 -12.87
C GLY A 151 8.67 9.80 -12.07
N LEU A 152 8.96 8.51 -12.16
CA LEU A 152 10.04 7.87 -11.41
C LEU A 152 11.30 7.79 -12.26
N LYS A 153 12.46 7.90 -11.61
CA LYS A 153 13.75 7.64 -12.25
C LYS A 153 13.87 6.17 -12.66
N GLU A 154 14.63 5.90 -13.72
CA GLU A 154 14.79 4.54 -14.27
C GLU A 154 15.32 3.52 -13.25
N ASP A 155 16.28 3.90 -12.41
CA ASP A 155 16.80 3.08 -11.30
C ASP A 155 15.69 2.69 -10.31
N ARG A 156 14.85 3.66 -9.94
CA ARG A 156 13.71 3.44 -9.04
C ARG A 156 12.62 2.56 -9.65
N ILE A 157 12.38 2.65 -10.95
CA ILE A 157 11.39 1.78 -11.62
C ILE A 157 11.78 0.29 -11.48
N LYS A 158 13.08 -0.01 -11.59
CA LYS A 158 13.60 -1.39 -11.49
C LYS A 158 13.49 -1.98 -10.08
N GLU A 159 13.29 -1.13 -9.07
CA GLU A 159 13.12 -1.48 -7.66
C GLU A 159 11.65 -1.60 -7.22
N ILE A 160 10.69 -1.28 -8.09
CA ILE A 160 9.26 -1.41 -7.76
C ILE A 160 8.91 -2.88 -7.56
N LYS A 161 8.31 -3.17 -6.41
CA LYS A 161 7.90 -4.51 -6.02
C LYS A 161 6.37 -4.63 -6.03
N ILE A 162 5.89 -5.87 -6.09
CA ILE A 162 4.48 -6.20 -5.99
C ILE A 162 4.30 -7.47 -5.16
N SER A 163 3.33 -7.47 -4.25
CA SER A 163 2.90 -8.66 -3.52
C SER A 163 1.63 -9.23 -4.12
N ASN A 164 1.43 -10.54 -3.99
CA ASN A 164 0.18 -11.19 -4.43
C ASN A 164 -0.90 -11.26 -3.35
N SER A 165 -0.58 -10.84 -2.13
CA SER A 165 -1.50 -10.72 -1.00
C SER A 165 -1.00 -9.68 0.00
N SER A 166 -1.73 -9.49 1.10
CA SER A 166 -1.32 -8.68 2.25
C SER A 166 0.10 -9.02 2.68
N ILE A 167 0.97 -8.01 2.84
CA ILE A 167 2.32 -8.20 3.39
C ILE A 167 2.29 -8.31 4.92
N ASN A 168 1.17 -7.94 5.57
CA ASN A 168 1.00 -8.02 7.01
C ASN A 168 0.51 -9.41 7.49
N LEU A 169 1.17 -10.48 7.07
CA LEU A 169 0.84 -11.84 7.53
C LEU A 169 1.71 -12.18 8.74
N LYS A 170 1.10 -12.67 9.83
CA LYS A 170 1.85 -13.23 10.96
C LYS A 170 2.60 -14.50 10.53
N TYR A 171 1.94 -15.32 9.72
CA TYR A 171 2.45 -16.57 9.19
C TYR A 171 2.23 -16.60 7.67
N PRO A 172 3.21 -16.16 6.87
CA PRO A 172 3.10 -16.20 5.42
C PRO A 172 3.01 -17.66 4.95
N HIS A 173 1.93 -17.96 4.23
CA HIS A 173 1.71 -19.29 3.65
C HIS A 173 2.61 -19.51 2.42
N SER A 174 2.77 -20.76 1.98
CA SER A 174 3.60 -21.12 0.81
C SER A 174 3.23 -20.42 -0.51
N GLY A 175 2.01 -19.89 -0.59
CA GLY A 175 1.52 -19.14 -1.74
C GLY A 175 1.81 -17.63 -1.68
N PHE A 176 2.24 -17.08 -0.54
CA PHE A 176 2.61 -15.67 -0.43
C PHE A 176 3.92 -15.41 -1.19
N LYS A 177 3.95 -14.36 -2.00
CA LYS A 177 5.13 -13.95 -2.77
C LYS A 177 5.21 -12.44 -2.90
N VAL A 178 6.44 -11.93 -2.94
CA VAL A 178 6.76 -10.56 -3.36
C VAL A 178 7.78 -10.63 -4.48
N ILE A 179 7.56 -9.92 -5.58
CA ILE A 179 8.45 -9.93 -6.75
C ILE A 179 8.75 -8.51 -7.24
N ASN A 180 9.81 -8.35 -8.02
CA ASN A 180 10.06 -7.12 -8.76
C ASN A 180 9.08 -7.01 -9.94
N LEU A 181 8.25 -5.97 -9.96
CA LEU A 181 7.16 -5.79 -10.92
C LEU A 181 7.67 -5.76 -12.37
N PHE A 182 8.64 -4.88 -12.65
CA PHE A 182 9.14 -4.65 -14.01
C PHE A 182 10.12 -5.71 -14.53
N LYS A 183 10.71 -6.51 -13.62
CA LYS A 183 11.51 -7.69 -14.00
C LYS A 183 10.63 -8.88 -14.36
N ASN A 184 9.45 -8.98 -13.74
CA ASN A 184 8.54 -10.12 -13.87
C ASN A 184 7.23 -9.75 -14.59
N ILE A 185 7.25 -8.73 -15.46
CA ILE A 185 6.05 -8.20 -16.13
C ILE A 185 5.23 -9.29 -16.85
N ASN A 186 5.92 -10.27 -17.45
CA ASN A 186 5.30 -11.40 -18.15
C ASN A 186 4.57 -12.38 -17.22
N GLN A 187 4.83 -12.33 -15.92
CA GLN A 187 4.27 -13.23 -14.93
C GLN A 187 3.11 -12.57 -14.16
N ILE A 188 2.93 -11.25 -14.27
CA ILE A 188 1.95 -10.48 -13.47
C ILE A 188 0.52 -10.99 -13.64
N GLU A 189 0.15 -11.40 -14.86
CA GLU A 189 -1.17 -11.95 -15.13
C GLU A 189 -1.45 -13.25 -14.34
N LYS A 190 -0.45 -14.08 -14.12
CA LYS A 190 -0.56 -15.33 -13.34
C LYS A 190 -0.26 -15.14 -11.86
N PHE A 191 0.45 -14.07 -11.52
CA PHE A 191 0.88 -13.76 -10.16
C PHE A 191 -0.27 -13.28 -9.28
N LEU A 192 -1.18 -12.49 -9.87
CA LEU A 192 -2.34 -11.93 -9.20
C LEU A 192 -3.61 -12.72 -9.50
N ASP A 193 -4.48 -12.81 -8.50
CA ASP A 193 -5.79 -13.44 -8.59
C ASP A 193 -6.83 -12.39 -8.98
N TRP A 194 -6.85 -12.02 -10.28
CA TRP A 194 -7.57 -10.85 -10.78
C TRP A 194 -9.06 -10.86 -10.53
N GLU A 195 -9.68 -12.04 -10.57
CA GLU A 195 -11.11 -12.22 -10.33
C GLU A 195 -11.51 -11.72 -8.94
N LEU A 196 -10.59 -11.75 -7.97
CA LEU A 196 -10.88 -11.25 -6.64
C LEU A 196 -11.08 -9.74 -6.64
N PHE A 197 -10.34 -8.95 -7.43
CA PHE A 197 -10.38 -7.48 -7.33
C PHE A 197 -11.71 -6.86 -7.76
N ASP A 198 -12.47 -7.53 -8.62
CA ASP A 198 -13.79 -7.08 -9.12
C ASP A 198 -14.97 -7.52 -8.24
N THR A 199 -14.74 -8.40 -7.26
CA THR A 199 -15.83 -8.91 -6.43
C THR A 199 -16.10 -8.00 -5.23
N ASN A 200 -17.36 -7.86 -4.85
CA ASN A 200 -17.76 -7.39 -3.51
C ASN A 200 -17.74 -8.53 -2.49
N ILE A 201 -17.14 -9.68 -2.80
CA ILE A 201 -17.08 -10.81 -1.86
C ILE A 201 -16.13 -10.41 -0.71
N HIS A 202 -16.74 -10.07 0.41
CA HIS A 202 -16.07 -9.64 1.62
C HIS A 202 -15.92 -10.83 2.58
N TYR A 203 -14.83 -10.77 3.36
CA TYR A 203 -14.48 -11.39 4.65
C TYR A 203 -14.91 -12.82 5.05
N SER A 204 -15.94 -13.40 4.44
CA SER A 204 -16.36 -14.80 4.59
C SER A 204 -15.21 -15.78 4.29
N ASP A 205 -14.30 -15.40 3.38
CA ASP A 205 -13.09 -16.15 3.10
C ASP A 205 -11.85 -15.31 3.43
N ILE A 206 -11.18 -15.69 4.51
CA ILE A 206 -9.99 -15.02 5.03
C ILE A 206 -8.86 -14.96 3.99
N TRP A 207 -8.71 -16.01 3.18
CA TRP A 207 -7.66 -16.14 2.19
C TRP A 207 -7.92 -15.23 0.98
N LYS A 208 -9.17 -15.16 0.53
CA LYS A 208 -9.57 -14.22 -0.54
C LYS A 208 -9.37 -12.77 -0.09
N GLY A 209 -9.72 -12.44 1.15
CA GLY A 209 -9.49 -11.10 1.71
C GLY A 209 -8.00 -10.74 1.79
N GLN A 210 -7.13 -11.69 2.11
CA GLN A 210 -5.68 -11.48 2.09
C GLN A 210 -5.17 -11.22 0.67
N LYS A 211 -5.57 -12.02 -0.33
CA LYS A 211 -5.18 -11.82 -1.74
C LYS A 211 -5.64 -10.47 -2.31
N LYS A 212 -6.85 -10.03 -1.98
CA LYS A 212 -7.36 -8.68 -2.33
C LYS A 212 -6.49 -7.54 -1.82
N SER A 213 -5.73 -7.79 -0.76
CA SER A 213 -4.85 -6.81 -0.13
C SER A 213 -3.45 -6.78 -0.76
N ALA A 214 -3.29 -7.26 -1.99
CA ALA A 214 -2.07 -7.13 -2.77
C ALA A 214 -1.63 -5.66 -2.90
N GLU A 215 -0.31 -5.45 -2.84
CA GLU A 215 0.32 -4.13 -2.77
C GLU A 215 1.34 -3.94 -3.89
N ILE A 216 1.40 -2.74 -4.44
CA ILE A 216 2.52 -2.23 -5.23
C ILE A 216 3.36 -1.35 -4.31
N LEU A 217 4.65 -1.66 -4.21
CA LEU A 217 5.58 -0.99 -3.32
C LEU A 217 6.48 -0.05 -4.12
N ILE A 218 6.32 1.25 -3.92
CA ILE A 218 7.04 2.29 -4.65
C ILE A 218 8.28 2.75 -3.85
N PRO A 219 9.52 2.62 -4.38
CA PRO A 219 10.76 2.98 -3.69
C PRO A 219 11.06 4.49 -3.74
N SER A 220 10.02 5.32 -3.73
CA SER A 220 10.19 6.77 -3.82
C SER A 220 8.99 7.51 -3.22
N ILE A 221 9.20 8.79 -2.97
CA ILE A 221 8.12 9.72 -2.66
C ILE A 221 7.20 9.82 -3.88
N ILE A 222 5.89 9.76 -3.67
CA ILE A 222 4.91 9.97 -4.74
C ILE A 222 4.43 11.42 -4.70
N PRO A 223 4.72 12.23 -5.73
CA PRO A 223 4.31 13.62 -5.77
C PRO A 223 2.79 13.83 -5.69
N PRO A 224 2.31 14.93 -5.06
CA PRO A 224 0.88 15.20 -4.91
C PRO A 224 0.10 15.32 -6.22
N ASN A 225 0.76 15.63 -7.34
CA ASN A 225 0.11 15.73 -8.66
C ASN A 225 -0.37 14.39 -9.22
N TYR A 226 0.07 13.26 -8.66
CA TYR A 226 -0.45 11.94 -9.02
C TYR A 226 -1.68 11.53 -8.23
N ILE A 227 -2.08 12.32 -7.22
CA ILE A 227 -3.35 12.10 -6.49
C ILE A 227 -4.48 12.61 -7.38
N ALA A 228 -5.18 11.67 -8.02
CA ALA A 228 -6.29 11.97 -8.90
C ALA A 228 -7.57 12.31 -8.13
N LYS A 229 -7.75 11.71 -6.94
CA LYS A 229 -8.97 11.82 -6.15
C LYS A 229 -8.74 11.52 -4.68
N ILE A 230 -9.50 12.17 -3.81
CA ILE A 230 -9.54 11.92 -2.37
C ILE A 230 -10.96 11.47 -2.02
N CYS A 231 -11.11 10.26 -1.48
CA CYS A 231 -12.41 9.72 -1.07
C CYS A 231 -12.42 9.69 0.46
N PRO A 232 -12.98 10.72 1.13
CA PRO A 232 -12.99 10.80 2.59
C PRO A 232 -14.14 9.97 3.19
N LYS A 233 -13.86 9.23 4.27
CA LYS A 233 -14.86 8.61 5.14
C LYS A 233 -15.26 9.59 6.25
N CYS A 234 -15.80 10.74 5.87
CA CYS A 234 -16.35 11.72 6.81
C CYS A 234 -17.25 12.71 6.06
N SER A 235 -18.01 13.52 6.80
CA SER A 235 -18.77 14.61 6.18
C SER A 235 -17.83 15.72 5.70
N GLU A 236 -18.27 16.49 4.71
CA GLU A 236 -17.51 17.64 4.20
C GLU A 236 -17.17 18.65 5.32
N ASN A 237 -18.10 18.89 6.26
CA ASN A 237 -17.86 19.78 7.39
C ASN A 237 -16.76 19.26 8.33
N VAL A 238 -16.69 17.94 8.51
CA VAL A 238 -15.61 17.31 9.29
C VAL A 238 -14.29 17.44 8.54
N LEU A 239 -14.27 17.15 7.24
CA LEU A 239 -13.05 17.29 6.44
C LEU A 239 -12.50 18.72 6.51
N LYS A 240 -13.36 19.74 6.30
CA LYS A 240 -13.01 21.17 6.38
C LYS A 240 -12.38 21.59 7.71
N LYS A 241 -12.68 20.90 8.82
CA LYS A 241 -12.07 21.17 10.13
C LYS A 241 -10.64 20.64 10.25
N HIS A 242 -10.28 19.62 9.47
CA HIS A 242 -8.99 18.94 9.57
C HIS A 242 -7.98 19.38 8.51
N ILE A 243 -8.44 20.07 7.46
CA ILE A 243 -7.60 20.43 6.32
C ILE A 243 -7.43 21.94 6.19
N ARG A 244 -6.26 22.36 5.72
CA ARG A 244 -5.93 23.76 5.40
C ARG A 244 -5.79 23.95 3.89
N THR A 245 -5.47 22.90 3.16
CA THR A 245 -5.21 22.96 1.71
C THR A 245 -6.51 22.88 0.91
N ILE A 246 -6.90 23.98 0.23
CA ILE A 246 -8.12 24.06 -0.59
C ILE A 246 -8.16 22.96 -1.67
N LYS A 247 -7.02 22.63 -2.27
CA LYS A 247 -6.90 21.56 -3.29
C LYS A 247 -7.43 20.21 -2.80
N ILE A 248 -7.42 19.94 -1.49
CA ILE A 248 -8.00 18.70 -0.95
C ILE A 248 -9.52 18.66 -1.21
N LEU A 249 -10.22 19.79 -1.00
CA LEU A 249 -11.66 19.89 -1.26
C LEU A 249 -11.97 19.75 -2.76
N GLU A 250 -11.11 20.30 -3.63
CA GLU A 250 -11.27 20.18 -5.08
C GLU A 250 -11.12 18.73 -5.57
N LEU A 251 -10.30 17.94 -4.89
CA LEU A 251 -10.10 16.52 -5.19
C LEU A 251 -11.06 15.59 -4.42
N ALA A 252 -11.79 16.13 -3.44
CA ALA A 252 -12.66 15.34 -2.58
C ALA A 252 -13.90 14.84 -3.34
N ASP A 253 -14.22 13.56 -3.15
CA ASP A 253 -15.46 12.96 -3.63
C ASP A 253 -16.19 12.25 -2.52
N PHE A 254 -17.22 12.92 -2.04
CA PHE A 254 -18.11 12.44 -0.98
C PHE A 254 -19.17 11.46 -1.49
N ASN A 255 -19.36 11.35 -2.81
CA ASN A 255 -20.30 10.40 -3.41
C ASN A 255 -19.61 9.07 -3.77
N ASN A 256 -18.39 8.84 -3.30
CA ASN A 256 -17.65 7.64 -3.66
C ASN A 256 -17.94 6.47 -2.72
N ASN A 257 -18.22 5.33 -3.33
CA ASN A 257 -18.58 4.10 -2.66
C ASN A 257 -17.36 3.31 -2.15
N GLU A 258 -16.16 3.91 -2.08
CA GLU A 258 -14.94 3.22 -1.60
C GLU A 258 -15.07 2.73 -0.14
N PHE A 259 -16.09 3.16 0.58
CA PHE A 259 -16.40 2.72 1.94
C PHE A 259 -17.81 2.14 2.08
N ASP A 260 -18.59 2.01 1.00
CA ASP A 260 -20.00 1.63 1.10
C ASP A 260 -20.20 0.24 1.68
N PHE A 261 -19.26 -0.66 1.42
CA PHE A 261 -19.21 -2.00 2.02
C PHE A 261 -19.19 -2.00 3.55
N ILE A 262 -18.76 -0.91 4.19
CA ILE A 262 -18.73 -0.81 5.65
C ILE A 262 -20.15 -0.75 6.23
N ASN A 263 -21.09 -0.15 5.49
CA ASN A 263 -22.45 0.03 5.96
C ASN A 263 -23.31 -1.24 5.77
N GLU A 264 -23.02 -2.04 4.74
CA GLU A 264 -23.82 -3.22 4.37
C GLU A 264 -23.64 -4.41 5.33
N GLU A 265 -22.47 -4.57 5.97
CA GLU A 265 -22.16 -5.78 6.78
C GLU A 265 -22.03 -5.54 8.30
N SER A 266 -22.12 -4.29 8.75
CA SER A 266 -21.91 -3.94 10.16
C SER A 266 -22.95 -4.55 11.10
N THR A 267 -24.13 -4.94 10.62
CA THR A 267 -25.18 -5.55 11.42
C THR A 267 -25.01 -7.04 11.69
N GLU A 268 -24.35 -7.81 10.80
CA GLU A 268 -24.20 -9.27 10.98
C GLU A 268 -22.83 -9.67 11.56
N ILE A 269 -21.76 -8.93 11.21
CA ILE A 269 -20.39 -9.23 11.67
C ILE A 269 -20.22 -8.96 13.16
N ILE A 270 -20.90 -7.96 13.72
CA ILE A 270 -20.80 -7.65 15.16
C ILE A 270 -21.32 -8.82 16.00
N HIS A 271 -22.37 -9.53 15.56
CA HIS A 271 -22.96 -10.61 16.35
C HIS A 271 -22.13 -11.90 16.30
N ASN A 272 -21.60 -12.31 15.14
CA ASN A 272 -20.87 -13.57 15.04
C ASN A 272 -19.40 -13.47 15.54
N PHE A 273 -18.79 -12.28 15.55
CA PHE A 273 -17.42 -12.10 16.05
C PHE A 273 -17.35 -11.92 17.57
N ILE A 274 -18.44 -11.53 18.23
CA ILE A 274 -18.49 -11.47 19.70
C ILE A 274 -18.51 -12.90 20.29
N ASP A 275 -19.13 -13.87 19.61
CA ASP A 275 -19.30 -15.21 20.19
C ASP A 275 -18.16 -16.21 19.87
N GLU A 276 -17.54 -16.14 18.70
CA GLU A 276 -16.45 -17.09 18.34
C GLU A 276 -15.05 -16.49 18.51
N ASP A 277 -14.89 -15.19 18.26
CA ASP A 277 -13.57 -14.57 18.22
C ASP A 277 -13.17 -13.95 19.56
N LEU A 278 -14.07 -13.57 20.48
CA LEU A 278 -13.63 -13.07 21.81
C LEU A 278 -13.01 -14.16 22.69
N ASN A 279 -13.28 -15.45 22.50
CA ASN A 279 -12.62 -16.51 23.26
C ASN A 279 -11.21 -16.83 22.75
N ASP A 280 -10.88 -16.48 21.51
CA ASP A 280 -9.51 -16.61 20.97
C ASP A 280 -8.78 -15.24 21.01
N ILE A 281 -9.46 -14.15 20.67
CA ILE A 281 -8.96 -12.76 20.72
C ILE A 281 -8.72 -12.26 22.16
N SER A 282 -9.48 -12.71 23.17
CA SER A 282 -9.14 -12.37 24.57
C SER A 282 -7.78 -12.94 25.00
N LYS A 283 -7.34 -14.07 24.44
CA LYS A 283 -5.96 -14.57 24.56
C LYS A 283 -4.93 -13.81 23.69
N PHE A 284 -5.37 -13.04 22.69
CA PHE A 284 -4.47 -12.28 21.80
C PHE A 284 -4.26 -10.81 22.20
N TYR A 285 -5.00 -10.28 23.18
CA TYR A 285 -4.96 -8.85 23.52
C TYR A 285 -4.98 -8.51 25.01
N LEU A 286 -4.92 -9.48 25.94
CA LEU A 286 -4.93 -9.22 27.39
C LEU A 286 -3.72 -9.75 28.17
N ASP A 287 -2.70 -10.33 27.53
CA ASP A 287 -1.60 -11.00 28.26
C ASP A 287 -0.27 -10.20 28.39
N ASP A 288 -0.21 -8.93 28.00
CA ASP A 288 1.08 -8.20 27.98
C ASP A 288 1.28 -7.10 29.05
N ASP A 289 0.40 -6.92 30.04
CA ASP A 289 0.57 -5.81 31.02
C ASP A 289 0.44 -6.16 32.52
N GLU A 290 0.31 -7.42 32.94
CA GLU A 290 0.34 -7.75 34.39
C GLU A 290 1.11 -9.05 34.67
N GLU A 291 2.40 -8.93 35.01
CA GLU A 291 3.13 -9.65 36.08
C GLU A 291 4.66 -9.54 35.88
N GLU A 292 5.22 -8.33 36.03
CA GLU A 292 6.54 -8.21 36.66
C GLU A 292 6.29 -8.31 38.17
N ASP A 293 6.38 -9.51 38.74
CA ASP A 293 6.73 -9.68 40.14
C ASP A 293 7.39 -11.05 40.39
N GLU A 294 8.66 -10.96 40.76
CA GLU A 294 9.44 -11.84 41.63
C GLU A 294 9.39 -13.36 41.39
N ARG A 295 10.40 -13.89 40.67
CA ARG A 295 10.92 -15.24 40.93
C ARG A 295 12.45 -15.30 40.87
N ASP A 296 13.06 -15.18 42.03
CA ASP A 296 14.35 -15.79 42.34
C ASP A 296 14.19 -17.33 42.29
N GLY A 297 14.98 -18.00 41.47
CA GLY A 297 14.92 -19.46 41.35
C GLY A 297 15.96 -20.04 40.39
N GLU A 298 17.12 -20.35 40.97
CA GLU A 298 18.12 -21.38 40.62
C GLU A 298 18.24 -21.86 39.15
N ILE A 299 19.42 -21.57 38.59
CA ILE A 299 19.93 -22.07 37.31
C ILE A 299 20.37 -23.53 37.48
N ASP A 300 19.64 -24.47 36.89
CA ASP A 300 20.16 -25.79 36.55
C ASP A 300 20.37 -25.87 35.03
N ASN A 301 21.61 -26.18 34.66
CA ASN A 301 22.07 -26.36 33.29
C ASN A 301 21.61 -27.73 32.79
N ASP A 302 20.81 -27.77 31.74
CA ASP A 302 20.65 -28.97 30.91
C ASP A 302 20.84 -28.65 29.43
N ASP A 303 21.91 -29.25 28.89
CA ASP A 303 22.27 -29.37 27.49
C ASP A 303 21.17 -30.09 26.71
N HIS A 304 20.49 -29.38 25.80
CA HIS A 304 19.78 -30.04 24.71
C HIS A 304 20.15 -29.47 23.33
N SER A 305 20.61 -30.41 22.53
CA SER A 305 21.13 -30.35 21.17
C SER A 305 20.16 -29.70 20.18
N SER A 306 20.72 -28.79 19.40
CA SER A 306 20.14 -28.21 18.19
C SER A 306 20.00 -29.24 17.07
N GLU A 307 18.78 -29.52 16.60
CA GLU A 307 18.55 -30.12 15.29
C GLU A 307 17.36 -29.45 14.57
N GLU A 308 17.62 -29.12 13.31
CA GLU A 308 16.68 -29.01 12.18
C GLU A 308 15.72 -27.82 12.07
N TYR A 309 16.12 -26.80 11.31
CA TYR A 309 15.24 -26.11 10.34
C TYR A 309 16.08 -25.56 9.18
N ASP A 310 16.29 -26.35 8.13
CA ASP A 310 17.07 -25.94 6.96
C ASP A 310 16.49 -26.53 5.65
N ASP A 311 15.23 -26.22 5.32
CA ASP A 311 14.55 -26.77 4.12
C ASP A 311 13.98 -25.72 3.15
N TRP A 312 14.36 -24.44 3.27
CA TRP A 312 13.83 -23.36 2.39
C TRP A 312 14.75 -22.95 1.23
N LYS A 313 15.95 -23.56 1.08
CA LYS A 313 16.93 -23.16 0.03
C LYS A 313 16.81 -23.89 -1.33
N LYS A 314 15.73 -24.61 -1.62
CA LYS A 314 15.62 -25.44 -2.85
C LYS A 314 15.01 -24.79 -4.10
N PHE A 315 14.87 -23.46 -4.16
CA PHE A 315 14.28 -22.78 -5.33
C PHE A 315 15.14 -21.66 -5.92
N GLU A 316 16.43 -21.91 -6.12
CA GLU A 316 17.24 -21.13 -7.07
C GLU A 316 17.78 -22.05 -8.17
N GLY A 317 17.03 -22.12 -9.26
CA GLY A 317 17.42 -22.88 -10.44
C GLY A 317 16.21 -23.24 -11.29
N LEU A 318 15.71 -22.27 -12.07
CA LEU A 318 15.13 -22.44 -13.41
C LEU A 318 14.59 -21.10 -13.93
N ILE A 319 15.32 -20.59 -14.94
CA ILE A 319 14.97 -19.56 -15.94
C ILE A 319 15.19 -18.09 -15.54
#